data_AF-G2Z5P1-F1
#
_entry.id   AF-G2Z5P1-F1
#
_cell.length_a   1.000
_cell.length_b   1.000
_cell.length_c   1.000
_cell.angle_alpha   90.00
_cell.angle_beta   90.00
_cell.angle_gamma   90.00
#
_symmetry.space_group_name_H-M   'P 1'
#
loop_
_entity.id
_entity.type
_entity.pdbx_description
1 polymer ?
#
loop_
_entity_poly.entity_id
_entity_poly.type
_entity_poly.pdbx_seq_one_letter_code
_entity_poly.pdbx_strand_id
1 'polypeptide(L)'
;MNIIELRKEIEQKLADSKDIFAYLRTKDILVLKGFLEKVDTEIQKLFYEMFPPSEELKQEMETSLKDLFSDDEKTRVKASKYLEKQPRLTINSNTQSWIKDPRAIDILLRALNDNNLEVQKNILDMLGTISHRYNYSANNVYNTILKKYNSSNIDLKFYIARSICQFPYQEKWQYVYDTFKNTTKTKEKEVLARVIGWDYENIPADYKEKFLSQIAEFLKNEKNENTIDSLEKLQKKLLG
;
A
#
# COMPACT_ATOMS: atom_id res chain seq x y z
N MET A 1 -8.74 8.18 -27.18
CA MET A 1 -8.92 9.61 -26.88
C MET A 1 -7.55 10.22 -26.72
N ASN A 2 -7.21 11.23 -27.52
CA ASN A 2 -5.94 11.95 -27.35
C ASN A 2 -6.04 12.95 -26.19
N ILE A 3 -4.90 13.50 -25.73
CA ILE A 3 -4.89 14.39 -24.56
C ILE A 3 -5.67 15.69 -24.77
N ILE A 4 -5.77 16.16 -26.03
CA ILE A 4 -6.50 17.38 -26.39
C ILE A 4 -8.02 17.14 -26.24
N GLU A 5 -8.51 15.99 -26.69
CA GLU A 5 -9.90 15.56 -26.52
C GLU A 5 -10.23 15.37 -25.03
N LEU A 6 -9.36 14.68 -24.27
CA LEU A 6 -9.54 14.48 -22.83
C LEU A 6 -9.61 15.82 -22.10
N ARG A 7 -8.71 16.75 -22.42
CA ARG A 7 -8.70 18.09 -21.83
C ARG A 7 -9.99 18.86 -22.13
N LYS A 8 -10.46 18.84 -23.39
CA LYS A 8 -11.72 19.49 -23.77
C LYS A 8 -12.93 18.89 -23.05
N GLU A 9 -13.01 17.57 -22.96
CA GLU A 9 -14.08 16.87 -22.24
C GLU A 9 -14.11 17.27 -20.76
N ILE A 10 -12.92 17.34 -20.14
CA ILE A 10 -12.78 17.73 -18.75
C ILE A 10 -13.15 19.20 -18.54
N GLU A 11 -12.61 20.11 -19.35
CA GLU A 11 -12.89 21.55 -19.24
C GLU A 11 -14.39 21.83 -19.42
N GLN A 12 -15.06 21.12 -20.33
CA GLN A 12 -16.51 21.21 -20.52
C GLN A 12 -17.28 20.72 -19.28
N LYS A 13 -16.90 19.56 -18.72
CA LYS A 13 -17.53 19.02 -17.48
C LYS A 13 -17.30 19.88 -16.24
N LEU A 14 -16.15 20.56 -16.17
CA LEU A 14 -15.81 21.46 -15.06
C LEU A 14 -16.43 22.85 -15.21
N ALA A 15 -16.69 23.32 -16.43
CA ALA A 15 -17.36 24.61 -16.66
C ALA A 15 -18.83 24.61 -16.16
N ASP A 16 -19.47 23.44 -16.11
CA ASP A 16 -20.81 23.23 -15.56
C ASP A 16 -20.82 23.12 -14.01
N SER A 17 -19.85 23.77 -13.34
CA SER A 17 -19.19 23.50 -12.04
C SER A 17 -20.03 23.39 -10.75
N LYS A 18 -21.34 23.17 -10.81
CA LYS A 18 -22.12 22.78 -9.62
C LYS A 18 -21.98 21.31 -9.26
N ASP A 19 -21.40 20.50 -10.15
CA ASP A 19 -21.28 19.05 -9.96
C ASP A 19 -19.93 18.63 -9.36
N ILE A 20 -19.86 18.57 -8.03
CA ILE A 20 -18.72 18.02 -7.28
C ILE A 20 -18.37 16.57 -7.71
N PHE A 21 -19.34 15.79 -8.20
CA PHE A 21 -19.09 14.42 -8.65
C PHE A 21 -18.34 14.39 -9.99
N ALA A 22 -18.60 15.34 -10.89
CA ALA A 22 -17.85 15.48 -12.14
C ALA A 22 -16.37 15.82 -11.87
N TYR A 23 -16.11 16.71 -10.90
CA TYR A 23 -14.77 17.04 -10.44
C TYR A 23 -14.04 15.82 -9.88
N LEU A 24 -14.66 15.08 -8.95
CA LEU A 24 -14.06 13.90 -8.33
C LEU A 24 -13.81 12.77 -9.34
N ARG A 25 -14.78 12.51 -10.23
CA ARG A 25 -14.64 11.50 -11.29
C ARG A 25 -13.49 11.84 -12.24
N THR A 26 -13.36 13.11 -12.60
CA THR A 26 -12.24 13.57 -13.43
C THR A 26 -10.90 13.34 -12.72
N LYS A 27 -10.82 13.72 -11.44
CA LYS A 27 -9.63 13.47 -10.63
C LYS A 27 -9.25 11.99 -10.64
N ASP A 28 -10.20 11.10 -10.38
CA ASP A 28 -9.97 9.66 -10.37
C ASP A 28 -9.57 9.10 -11.75
N ILE A 29 -10.13 9.60 -12.86
CA ILE A 29 -9.73 9.22 -14.23
C ILE A 29 -8.28 9.60 -14.50
N LEU A 30 -7.87 10.82 -14.17
CA LEU A 30 -6.49 11.26 -14.37
C LEU A 30 -5.51 10.49 -13.48
N VAL A 31 -5.90 10.16 -12.24
CA VAL A 31 -5.11 9.29 -11.36
C VAL A 31 -4.95 7.91 -11.97
N LEU A 32 -6.07 7.29 -12.39
CA LEU A 32 -6.08 5.96 -13.00
C LEU A 32 -5.19 5.90 -14.25
N LYS A 33 -5.36 6.85 -15.18
CA LYS A 33 -4.67 6.87 -16.47
C LYS A 33 -3.22 7.35 -16.39
N GLY A 34 -2.91 8.30 -15.50
CA GLY A 34 -1.58 8.88 -15.39
C GLY A 34 -0.65 8.15 -14.43
N PHE A 35 -1.20 7.45 -13.43
CA PHE A 35 -0.41 6.88 -12.34
C PHE A 35 -0.62 5.38 -12.13
N LEU A 36 -1.87 4.87 -12.23
CA LEU A 36 -2.17 3.48 -11.86
C LEU A 36 -1.97 2.47 -13.00
N GLU A 37 -2.58 2.72 -14.17
CA GLU A 37 -2.54 1.80 -15.32
C GLU A 37 -1.17 1.84 -16.02
N LYS A 38 -0.78 3.03 -16.47
CA LYS A 38 0.47 3.31 -17.17
C LYS A 38 0.96 4.69 -16.76
N VAL A 39 2.26 4.81 -16.51
CA VAL A 39 2.87 6.12 -16.27
C VAL A 39 2.81 6.92 -17.56
N ASP A 40 1.99 7.98 -17.56
CA ASP A 40 1.84 8.93 -18.67
C ASP A 40 2.11 10.34 -18.16
N THR A 41 3.29 10.87 -18.48
CA THR A 41 3.79 12.15 -17.94
C THR A 41 2.93 13.34 -18.35
N GLU A 42 2.30 13.29 -19.51
CA GLU A 42 1.42 14.37 -19.97
C GLU A 42 0.10 14.38 -19.19
N ILE A 43 -0.47 13.20 -18.90
CA ILE A 43 -1.64 13.07 -18.03
C ILE A 43 -1.31 13.47 -16.58
N GLN A 44 -0.13 13.11 -16.08
CA GLN A 44 0.32 13.53 -14.74
C GLN A 44 0.47 15.05 -14.65
N LYS A 45 1.07 15.68 -15.67
CA LYS A 45 1.17 17.14 -15.76
C LYS A 45 -0.22 17.78 -15.76
N LEU A 46 -1.15 17.28 -16.57
CA LEU A 46 -2.53 17.75 -16.59
C LEU A 46 -3.20 17.60 -15.21
N PHE A 47 -3.01 16.48 -14.52
CA PHE A 47 -3.50 16.30 -13.15
C PHE A 47 -2.96 17.38 -12.21
N TYR A 48 -1.66 17.69 -12.26
CA TYR A 48 -1.05 18.68 -11.39
C TYR A 48 -1.50 20.12 -11.68
N GLU A 49 -1.72 20.45 -12.95
CA GLU A 49 -2.25 21.75 -13.38
C GLU A 49 -3.69 21.96 -12.93
N MET A 50 -4.51 20.92 -13.02
CA MET A 50 -5.96 21.01 -12.79
C MET A 50 -6.39 20.84 -11.33
N PHE A 51 -5.66 20.02 -10.57
CA PHE A 51 -6.04 19.63 -9.21
C PHE A 51 -4.95 20.08 -8.23
N PRO A 52 -4.99 21.32 -7.72
CA PRO A 52 -4.03 21.76 -6.72
C PRO A 52 -4.09 20.85 -5.47
N PRO A 53 -3.00 20.76 -4.69
CA PRO A 53 -3.04 20.02 -3.44
C PRO A 53 -4.13 20.59 -2.53
N SER A 54 -4.86 19.71 -1.82
CA SER A 54 -5.83 20.15 -0.82
C SER A 54 -5.12 20.86 0.34
N GLU A 55 -5.86 21.61 1.16
CA GLU A 55 -5.28 22.31 2.32
C GLU A 55 -4.64 21.32 3.31
N GLU A 56 -5.24 20.14 3.50
CA GLU A 56 -4.66 19.08 4.30
C GLU A 56 -3.36 18.56 3.70
N LEU A 57 -3.32 18.33 2.38
CA LEU A 57 -2.08 17.91 1.73
C LEU A 57 -0.99 18.96 1.87
N LYS A 58 -1.31 20.24 1.69
CA LYS A 58 -0.36 21.34 1.88
C LYS A 58 0.18 21.36 3.31
N GLN A 59 -0.70 21.22 4.30
CA GLN A 59 -0.29 21.16 5.70
C GLN A 59 0.65 19.99 5.97
N GLU A 60 0.32 18.80 5.47
CA GLU A 60 1.18 17.61 5.66
C GLU A 60 2.52 17.76 4.92
N MET A 61 2.52 18.35 3.72
CA MET A 61 3.72 18.67 2.95
C MET A 61 4.64 19.66 3.66
N GLU A 62 4.12 20.52 4.55
CA GLU A 62 4.92 21.44 5.37
C GLU A 62 5.27 20.87 6.75
N THR A 63 4.69 19.73 7.13
CA THR A 63 4.86 19.11 8.45
C THR A 63 5.32 17.66 8.30
N SER A 64 4.44 16.67 8.51
CA SER A 64 4.86 15.28 8.68
C SER A 64 5.52 14.67 7.43
N LEU A 65 5.08 15.03 6.21
CA LEU A 65 5.71 14.56 4.97
C LEU A 65 7.08 15.20 4.73
N LYS A 66 7.29 16.44 5.19
CA LYS A 66 8.60 17.11 5.17
C LYS A 66 9.54 16.55 6.22
N ASP A 67 9.02 16.30 7.43
CA ASP A 67 9.76 15.77 8.57
C ASP A 67 10.30 14.35 8.30
N LEU A 68 9.76 13.62 7.32
CA LEU A 68 10.35 12.37 6.81
C LEU A 68 11.77 12.54 6.26
N PHE A 69 12.19 13.75 5.93
CA PHE A 69 13.53 14.04 5.40
C PHE A 69 14.35 14.94 6.35
N SER A 70 13.93 15.07 7.60
CA SER A 70 14.72 15.77 8.63
C SER A 70 16.07 15.09 8.86
N ASP A 71 17.13 15.85 9.13
CA ASP A 71 18.42 15.30 9.52
C ASP A 71 18.35 14.54 10.86
N ASP A 72 17.42 14.92 11.74
CA ASP A 72 17.19 14.25 13.02
C ASP A 72 16.35 12.96 12.86
N GLU A 73 16.96 11.83 13.20
CA GLU A 73 16.31 10.51 13.13
C GLU A 73 15.03 10.45 13.97
N LYS A 74 15.00 11.06 15.17
CA LYS A 74 13.82 11.01 16.04
C LYS A 74 12.63 11.71 15.39
N THR A 75 12.88 12.82 14.70
CA THR A 75 11.88 13.54 13.91
C THR A 75 11.34 12.67 12.78
N ARG A 76 12.21 12.04 11.98
CA ARG A 76 11.77 11.12 10.90
C ARG A 76 10.95 9.95 11.42
N VAL A 77 11.38 9.32 12.53
CA VAL A 77 10.65 8.21 13.16
C VAL A 77 9.30 8.68 13.68
N LYS A 78 9.22 9.84 14.33
CA LYS A 78 7.96 10.41 14.83
C LYS A 78 6.99 10.70 13.67
N ALA A 79 7.48 11.32 12.60
CA ALA A 79 6.69 11.63 11.42
C ALA A 79 6.15 10.36 10.74
N SER A 80 7.02 9.37 10.49
CA SER A 80 6.60 8.10 9.88
C SER A 80 5.55 7.36 10.72
N LYS A 81 5.67 7.35 12.06
CA LYS A 81 4.67 6.78 12.97
C LYS A 81 3.33 7.51 12.95
N TYR A 82 3.35 8.83 12.78
CA TYR A 82 2.14 9.62 12.61
C TYR A 82 1.44 9.28 11.30
N LEU A 83 2.21 9.26 10.20
CA LEU A 83 1.75 9.00 8.84
C LEU A 83 1.17 7.58 8.68
N GLU A 84 1.83 6.57 9.23
CA GLU A 84 1.40 5.17 9.18
C GLU A 84 -0.01 4.93 9.76
N LYS A 85 -0.42 5.76 10.72
CA LYS A 85 -1.76 5.69 11.31
C LYS A 85 -2.82 6.38 10.47
N GLN A 86 -2.44 7.33 9.61
CA GLN A 86 -3.38 8.17 8.87
C GLN A 86 -4.38 7.33 8.08
N PRO A 87 -3.98 6.34 7.26
CA PRO A 87 -4.91 5.53 6.51
C PRO A 87 -5.97 4.82 7.36
N ARG A 88 -5.73 4.58 8.66
CA ARG A 88 -6.65 3.87 9.57
C ARG A 88 -7.58 4.80 10.34
N LEU A 89 -7.09 5.97 10.74
CA LEU A 89 -7.87 6.98 11.49
C LEU A 89 -8.96 7.62 10.61
N THR A 90 -8.81 7.46 9.31
CA THR A 90 -9.78 7.78 8.30
C THR A 90 -10.98 6.86 8.32
N ILE A 91 -12.15 7.42 8.61
CA ILE A 91 -13.42 6.67 8.57
C ILE A 91 -14.11 6.82 7.20
N ASN A 92 -13.92 7.93 6.49
CA ASN A 92 -14.68 8.23 5.27
C ASN A 92 -13.76 8.33 4.03
N SER A 93 -14.06 7.55 2.99
CA SER A 93 -13.40 7.60 1.69
C SER A 93 -13.61 8.95 0.97
N ASN A 94 -14.69 9.67 1.29
CA ASN A 94 -15.01 10.97 0.68
C ASN A 94 -14.20 12.14 1.26
N THR A 95 -13.64 12.02 2.48
CA THR A 95 -12.91 13.12 3.13
C THR A 95 -11.41 13.07 2.90
N GLN A 96 -10.89 12.07 2.17
CA GLN A 96 -9.46 11.76 2.22
C GLN A 96 -8.79 11.66 0.88
N SER A 97 -8.82 12.81 0.21
CA SER A 97 -8.14 13.01 -1.06
C SER A 97 -6.61 12.97 -0.94
N TRP A 98 -6.03 13.37 0.20
CA TRP A 98 -4.60 13.63 0.28
C TRP A 98 -3.75 12.36 0.39
N ILE A 99 -4.19 11.35 1.15
CA ILE A 99 -3.40 10.13 1.42
C ILE A 99 -3.13 9.35 0.12
N LYS A 100 -4.14 9.29 -0.77
CA LYS A 100 -4.01 8.68 -2.09
C LYS A 100 -3.57 9.67 -3.18
N ASP A 101 -3.27 10.92 -2.82
CA ASP A 101 -2.82 11.91 -3.79
C ASP A 101 -1.44 11.50 -4.31
N PRO A 102 -1.21 11.47 -5.64
CA PRO A 102 0.06 11.05 -6.18
C PRO A 102 1.28 11.81 -5.64
N ARG A 103 1.09 13.07 -5.19
CA ARG A 103 2.16 13.87 -4.56
C ARG A 103 2.60 13.29 -3.22
N ALA A 104 1.65 12.87 -2.39
CA ALA A 104 1.95 12.22 -1.12
C ALA A 104 2.61 10.86 -1.37
N ILE A 105 2.09 10.09 -2.32
CA ILE A 105 2.65 8.79 -2.70
C ILE A 105 4.11 8.91 -3.14
N ASP A 106 4.46 9.89 -3.98
CA ASP A 106 5.85 10.14 -4.39
C ASP A 106 6.78 10.40 -3.19
N ILE A 107 6.35 11.24 -2.25
CA ILE A 107 7.10 11.52 -1.02
C ILE A 107 7.32 10.23 -0.21
N LEU A 108 6.27 9.42 -0.03
CA LEU A 108 6.36 8.14 0.69
C LEU A 108 7.31 7.17 -0.02
N LEU A 109 7.27 7.07 -1.35
CA LEU A 109 8.19 6.23 -2.11
C LEU A 109 9.65 6.67 -1.94
N ARG A 110 9.91 7.99 -1.89
CA ARG A 110 11.26 8.51 -1.60
C ARG A 110 11.71 8.16 -0.19
N ALA A 111 10.82 8.28 0.80
CA ALA A 111 11.10 7.95 2.20
C ALA A 111 11.40 6.45 2.45
N LEU A 112 11.02 5.54 1.55
CA LEU A 112 11.47 4.14 1.62
C LEU A 112 13.00 3.97 1.53
N ASN A 113 13.73 5.00 1.09
CA ASN A 113 15.19 5.00 1.05
C ASN A 113 15.85 5.50 2.34
N ASP A 114 15.09 5.79 3.39
CA ASP A 114 15.66 6.12 4.71
C ASP A 114 16.56 4.99 5.20
N ASN A 115 17.65 5.31 5.90
CA ASN A 115 18.55 4.31 6.48
C ASN A 115 17.99 3.68 7.77
N ASN A 116 16.94 4.28 8.36
CA ASN A 116 16.30 3.79 9.56
C ASN A 116 15.18 2.79 9.21
N LEU A 117 15.32 1.55 9.70
CA LEU A 117 14.37 0.46 9.44
C LEU A 117 12.95 0.74 9.96
N GLU A 118 12.81 1.46 11.08
CA GLU A 118 11.49 1.79 11.64
C GLU A 118 10.77 2.79 10.73
N VAL A 119 11.47 3.75 10.14
CA VAL A 119 10.89 4.64 9.10
C VAL A 119 10.44 3.81 7.91
N GLN A 120 11.32 2.98 7.33
CA GLN A 120 11.00 2.13 6.18
C GLN A 120 9.76 1.25 6.44
N LYS A 121 9.71 0.58 7.60
CA LYS A 121 8.58 -0.25 8.03
C LYS A 121 7.27 0.54 8.08
N ASN A 122 7.27 1.72 8.69
CA ASN A 122 6.08 2.54 8.83
C ASN A 122 5.56 3.00 7.46
N ILE A 123 6.47 3.38 6.56
CA ILE A 123 6.13 3.73 5.19
C ILE A 123 5.58 2.52 4.41
N LEU A 124 6.18 1.33 4.57
CA LEU A 124 5.68 0.09 3.97
C LEU A 124 4.28 -0.27 4.47
N ASP A 125 4.01 -0.17 5.77
CA ASP A 125 2.67 -0.38 6.33
C ASP A 125 1.66 0.62 5.78
N MET A 126 2.06 1.89 5.69
CA MET A 126 1.22 2.94 5.14
C MET A 126 0.85 2.62 3.68
N LEU A 127 1.84 2.37 2.81
CA LEU A 127 1.63 2.08 1.40
C LEU A 127 0.76 0.83 1.17
N GLY A 128 0.98 -0.23 1.94
CA GLY A 128 0.13 -1.42 1.91
C GLY A 128 -1.30 -1.09 2.29
N THR A 129 -1.50 -0.34 3.38
CA THR A 129 -2.84 0.07 3.83
C THR A 129 -3.52 0.97 2.82
N ILE A 130 -2.77 1.83 2.12
CA ILE A 130 -3.31 2.69 1.08
C ILE A 130 -3.82 1.85 -0.09
N SER A 131 -3.02 0.88 -0.55
CA SER A 131 -3.41 -0.06 -1.59
C SER A 131 -4.70 -0.77 -1.24
N HIS A 132 -4.78 -1.37 -0.05
CA HIS A 132 -5.95 -2.13 0.38
C HIS A 132 -7.20 -1.25 0.62
N ARG A 133 -7.08 -0.17 1.40
CA ARG A 133 -8.26 0.63 1.81
C ARG A 133 -8.77 1.57 0.72
N TYR A 134 -7.89 2.08 -0.15
CA TYR A 134 -8.26 3.08 -1.16
C TYR A 134 -8.13 2.57 -2.59
N ASN A 135 -7.86 1.28 -2.77
CA ASN A 135 -7.62 0.66 -4.08
C ASN A 135 -6.53 1.38 -4.90
N TYR A 136 -5.52 1.95 -4.22
CA TYR A 136 -4.38 2.61 -4.88
C TYR A 136 -3.32 1.57 -5.20
N SER A 137 -3.54 0.82 -6.27
CA SER A 137 -2.73 -0.34 -6.62
C SER A 137 -1.76 -0.01 -7.77
N ALA A 138 -1.03 1.10 -7.70
CA ALA A 138 -0.17 1.54 -8.80
C ALA A 138 1.01 0.58 -9.04
N ASN A 139 1.22 0.16 -10.29
CA ASN A 139 2.31 -0.74 -10.68
C ASN A 139 3.69 -0.21 -10.27
N ASN A 140 3.91 1.09 -10.38
CA ASN A 140 5.18 1.72 -10.00
C ASN A 140 5.42 1.69 -8.49
N VAL A 141 4.38 1.84 -7.66
CA VAL A 141 4.47 1.72 -6.20
C VAL A 141 4.88 0.29 -5.83
N TYR A 142 4.13 -0.69 -6.34
CA TYR A 142 4.40 -2.11 -6.11
C TYR A 142 5.83 -2.50 -6.51
N ASN A 143 6.23 -2.14 -7.73
CA ASN A 143 7.58 -2.44 -8.23
C ASN A 143 8.68 -1.72 -7.42
N THR A 144 8.42 -0.51 -6.94
CA THR A 144 9.39 0.24 -6.10
C THR A 144 9.60 -0.44 -4.75
N ILE A 145 8.52 -0.89 -4.12
CA ILE A 145 8.57 -1.69 -2.90
C ILE A 145 9.32 -3.00 -3.18
N LEU A 146 8.97 -3.69 -4.27
CA LEU A 146 9.51 -5.01 -4.59
C LEU A 146 11.00 -5.00 -4.89
N LYS A 147 11.52 -3.95 -5.55
CA LYS A 147 12.97 -3.76 -5.79
C LYS A 147 13.79 -3.84 -4.51
N LYS A 148 13.21 -3.46 -3.35
CA LYS A 148 13.89 -3.53 -2.05
C LYS A 148 13.91 -4.93 -1.43
N TYR A 149 13.16 -5.90 -1.98
CA TYR A 149 13.14 -7.26 -1.46
C TYR A 149 14.49 -7.98 -1.61
N ASN A 150 15.35 -7.50 -2.52
CA ASN A 150 16.72 -7.99 -2.69
C ASN A 150 17.69 -7.56 -1.56
N SER A 151 17.22 -6.79 -0.57
CA SER A 151 18.02 -6.42 0.60
C SER A 151 18.52 -7.64 1.37
N SER A 152 19.71 -7.58 1.95
CA SER A 152 20.19 -8.59 2.90
C SER A 152 19.49 -8.52 4.26
N ASN A 153 18.78 -7.42 4.54
CA ASN A 153 18.04 -7.23 5.79
C ASN A 153 16.74 -8.06 5.79
N ILE A 154 16.74 -9.15 6.54
CA ILE A 154 15.60 -10.07 6.72
C ILE A 154 14.36 -9.34 7.24
N ASP A 155 14.52 -8.37 8.14
CA ASP A 155 13.41 -7.63 8.71
C ASP A 155 12.75 -6.72 7.67
N LEU A 156 13.54 -6.12 6.80
CA LEU A 156 13.02 -5.35 5.68
C LEU A 156 12.25 -6.25 4.70
N LYS A 157 12.78 -7.44 4.36
CA LYS A 157 12.06 -8.41 3.50
C LYS A 157 10.71 -8.77 4.09
N PHE A 158 10.66 -9.01 5.40
CA PHE A 158 9.43 -9.26 6.13
C PHE A 158 8.42 -8.12 5.96
N TYR A 159 8.83 -6.88 6.19
CA TYR A 159 7.94 -5.73 6.05
C TYR A 159 7.50 -5.47 4.61
N ILE A 160 8.35 -5.78 3.63
CA ILE A 160 8.00 -5.73 2.22
C ILE A 160 6.91 -6.76 1.91
N ALA A 161 7.11 -8.04 2.26
CA ALA A 161 6.11 -9.10 2.06
C ALA A 161 4.77 -8.76 2.72
N ARG A 162 4.83 -8.21 3.93
CA ARG A 162 3.67 -7.75 4.70
C ARG A 162 2.95 -6.54 4.08
N SER A 163 3.66 -5.70 3.33
CA SER A 163 3.08 -4.57 2.60
C SER A 163 2.46 -5.05 1.28
N ILE A 164 3.23 -5.78 0.48
CA ILE A 164 2.80 -6.22 -0.86
C ILE A 164 1.63 -7.21 -0.83
N CYS A 165 1.41 -7.93 0.28
CA CYS A 165 0.24 -8.80 0.41
C CYS A 165 -1.10 -8.05 0.24
N GLN A 166 -1.10 -6.73 0.48
CA GLN A 166 -2.25 -5.83 0.34
C GLN A 166 -2.45 -5.28 -1.08
N PHE A 167 -1.60 -5.66 -2.04
CA PHE A 167 -1.73 -5.28 -3.44
C PHE A 167 -2.37 -6.43 -4.25
N PRO A 168 -3.09 -6.15 -5.35
CA PRO A 168 -3.83 -7.18 -6.10
C PRO A 168 -2.98 -8.04 -7.06
N TYR A 169 -1.64 -7.96 -6.98
CA TYR A 169 -0.72 -8.63 -7.91
C TYR A 169 -0.51 -10.11 -7.55
N GLN A 170 -0.54 -11.01 -8.53
CA GLN A 170 -0.46 -12.45 -8.29
C GLN A 170 0.96 -12.92 -7.95
N GLU A 171 1.97 -12.31 -8.56
CA GLU A 171 3.38 -12.63 -8.33
C GLU A 171 3.84 -12.33 -6.90
N LYS A 172 3.07 -11.55 -6.12
CA LYS A 172 3.35 -11.25 -4.71
C LYS A 172 3.49 -12.51 -3.86
N TRP A 173 2.77 -13.58 -4.22
CA TRP A 173 2.69 -14.79 -3.42
C TRP A 173 4.03 -15.50 -3.28
N GLN A 174 4.91 -15.39 -4.28
CA GLN A 174 6.28 -15.91 -4.18
C GLN A 174 7.04 -15.24 -3.03
N TYR A 175 7.01 -13.91 -2.97
CA TYR A 175 7.73 -13.11 -1.98
C TYR A 175 7.14 -13.26 -0.57
N VAL A 176 5.81 -13.34 -0.49
CA VAL A 176 5.10 -13.66 0.75
C VAL A 176 5.54 -15.03 1.26
N TYR A 177 5.56 -16.04 0.38
CA TYR A 177 5.95 -17.40 0.76
C TYR A 177 7.43 -17.51 1.15
N ASP A 178 8.34 -16.88 0.40
CA ASP A 178 9.78 -16.89 0.69
C ASP A 178 10.12 -16.24 2.03
N THR A 179 9.26 -15.36 2.53
CA THR A 179 9.40 -14.74 3.84
C THR A 179 9.20 -15.76 4.97
N PHE A 180 8.41 -16.82 4.76
CA PHE A 180 8.27 -17.86 5.78
C PHE A 180 9.57 -18.63 5.98
N LYS A 181 10.31 -18.88 4.91
CA LYS A 181 11.57 -19.65 4.98
C LYS A 181 12.70 -18.91 5.71
N ASN A 182 12.61 -17.59 5.80
CA ASN A 182 13.74 -16.73 6.15
C ASN A 182 13.47 -15.83 7.36
N THR A 183 12.37 -16.02 8.10
CA THR A 183 12.02 -15.16 9.25
C THR A 183 11.81 -15.97 10.53
N THR A 184 11.48 -15.29 11.63
CA THR A 184 11.15 -15.96 12.89
C THR A 184 9.72 -16.45 12.87
N LYS A 185 9.41 -17.54 13.59
CA LYS A 185 8.06 -18.08 13.75
C LYS A 185 7.00 -17.02 14.13
N THR A 186 7.37 -16.01 14.91
CA THR A 186 6.46 -14.91 15.27
C THR A 186 6.09 -14.04 14.06
N LYS A 187 7.08 -13.70 13.22
CA LYS A 187 6.88 -12.92 12.00
C LYS A 187 6.07 -13.71 10.97
N GLU A 188 6.38 -14.98 10.80
CA GLU A 188 5.60 -15.88 9.94
C GLU A 188 4.11 -15.87 10.28
N LYS A 189 3.77 -15.99 11.57
CA LYS A 189 2.38 -15.92 12.05
C LYS A 189 1.71 -14.59 11.70
N GLU A 190 2.43 -13.47 11.85
CA GLU A 190 1.88 -12.14 11.51
C GLU A 190 1.54 -12.02 10.02
N VAL A 191 2.42 -12.52 9.14
CA VAL A 191 2.17 -12.51 7.69
C VAL A 191 1.03 -13.46 7.33
N LEU A 192 0.98 -14.67 7.89
CA LEU A 192 -0.14 -15.60 7.68
C LEU A 192 -1.47 -14.96 8.10
N ALA A 193 -1.53 -14.35 9.27
CA ALA A 193 -2.74 -13.70 9.75
C ALA A 193 -3.24 -12.61 8.80
N ARG A 194 -2.34 -11.80 8.21
CA ARG A 194 -2.70 -10.75 7.23
C ARG A 194 -3.09 -11.31 5.87
N VAL A 195 -2.28 -12.21 5.31
CA VAL A 195 -2.52 -12.86 4.01
C VAL A 195 -3.92 -13.46 3.97
N ILE A 196 -4.30 -14.14 5.04
CA ILE A 196 -5.60 -14.82 5.08
C ILE A 196 -6.73 -13.91 5.53
N GLY A 197 -6.47 -13.03 6.49
CA GLY A 197 -7.48 -12.09 6.96
C GLY A 197 -8.06 -11.25 5.83
N TRP A 198 -7.28 -10.96 4.78
CA TRP A 198 -7.65 -10.02 3.73
C TRP A 198 -7.77 -10.62 2.33
N ASP A 199 -7.03 -11.68 1.99
CA ASP A 199 -6.88 -12.05 0.57
C ASP A 199 -6.80 -13.56 0.30
N TYR A 200 -7.32 -14.40 1.20
CA TYR A 200 -7.23 -15.87 1.07
C TYR A 200 -7.89 -16.42 -0.20
N GLU A 201 -8.92 -15.75 -0.71
CA GLU A 201 -9.66 -16.14 -1.91
C GLU A 201 -8.81 -16.02 -3.18
N ASN A 202 -7.85 -15.08 -3.17
CA ASN A 202 -6.99 -14.77 -4.31
C ASN A 202 -5.63 -15.48 -4.25
N ILE A 203 -5.43 -16.41 -3.31
CA ILE A 203 -4.23 -17.26 -3.26
C ILE A 203 -4.31 -18.32 -4.37
N PRO A 204 -3.31 -18.41 -5.28
CA PRO A 204 -3.24 -19.45 -6.30
C PRO A 204 -3.16 -20.85 -5.69
N ALA A 205 -3.69 -21.85 -6.39
CA ALA A 205 -3.76 -23.23 -5.91
C ALA A 205 -2.40 -23.80 -5.48
N ASP A 206 -1.34 -23.53 -6.24
CA ASP A 206 0.02 -24.00 -5.93
C ASP A 206 0.59 -23.37 -4.65
N TYR A 207 0.17 -22.15 -4.31
CA TYR A 207 0.52 -21.53 -3.02
C TYR A 207 -0.40 -21.99 -1.89
N LYS A 208 -1.70 -22.28 -2.15
CA LYS A 208 -2.61 -22.81 -1.12
C LYS A 208 -2.04 -24.08 -0.48
N GLU A 209 -1.54 -25.02 -1.27
CA GLU A 209 -0.92 -26.25 -0.75
C GLU A 209 0.33 -25.97 0.10
N LYS A 210 1.18 -25.04 -0.34
CA LYS A 210 2.37 -24.60 0.39
C LYS A 210 2.00 -23.96 1.74
N PHE A 211 0.98 -23.09 1.75
CA PHE A 211 0.46 -22.47 2.97
C PHE A 211 -0.16 -23.50 3.91
N LEU A 212 -0.98 -24.42 3.40
CA LEU A 212 -1.59 -25.50 4.18
C LEU A 212 -0.52 -26.36 4.86
N SER A 213 0.55 -26.70 4.15
CA SER A 213 1.68 -27.44 4.69
C SER A 213 2.37 -26.67 5.84
N GLN A 214 2.61 -25.37 5.65
CA GLN A 214 3.20 -24.52 6.69
C GLN A 214 2.30 -24.40 7.93
N ILE A 215 0.99 -24.23 7.73
CA ILE A 215 0.00 -24.16 8.82
C ILE A 215 -0.02 -25.46 9.61
N ALA A 216 -0.02 -26.61 8.93
CA ALA A 216 0.04 -27.91 9.58
C ALA A 216 1.32 -28.09 10.41
N GLU A 217 2.47 -27.60 9.94
CA GLU A 217 3.71 -27.60 10.71
C GLU A 217 3.64 -26.68 11.95
N PHE A 218 3.01 -25.51 11.81
CA PHE A 218 2.79 -24.61 12.94
C PHE A 218 1.91 -25.25 14.02
N LEU A 219 0.79 -25.85 13.62
CA LEU A 219 -0.17 -26.49 14.53
C LEU A 219 0.47 -27.60 15.37
N LYS A 220 1.44 -28.36 14.81
CA LYS A 220 2.16 -29.42 15.56
C LYS A 220 2.94 -28.89 16.76
N ASN A 221 3.40 -27.64 16.69
CA ASN A 221 4.33 -27.06 17.66
C ASN A 221 3.72 -25.91 18.48
N GLU A 222 2.53 -25.45 18.12
CA GLU A 222 1.86 -24.36 18.80
C GLU A 222 1.23 -24.83 20.11
N LYS A 223 1.35 -24.01 21.15
CA LYS A 223 0.75 -24.25 22.47
C LYS A 223 -0.29 -23.21 22.85
N ASN A 224 -0.31 -22.07 22.15
CA ASN A 224 -1.29 -21.02 22.38
C ASN A 224 -2.62 -21.36 21.72
N GLU A 225 -3.65 -21.65 22.53
CA GLU A 225 -4.99 -22.05 22.06
C GLU A 225 -5.62 -21.06 21.08
N ASN A 226 -5.51 -19.75 21.34
CA ASN A 226 -6.05 -18.72 20.44
C ASN A 226 -5.37 -18.75 19.06
N THR A 227 -4.06 -19.05 19.05
CA THR A 227 -3.30 -19.19 17.81
C THR A 227 -3.69 -20.46 17.07
N ILE A 228 -3.88 -21.58 17.78
CA ILE A 228 -4.37 -22.85 17.21
C ILE A 228 -5.73 -22.64 16.55
N ASP A 229 -6.71 -22.08 17.27
CA ASP A 229 -8.06 -21.83 16.74
C ASP A 229 -8.02 -20.91 15.50
N SER A 230 -7.18 -19.88 15.52
CA SER A 230 -6.99 -18.98 14.37
C SER A 230 -6.40 -19.72 13.16
N LEU A 231 -5.40 -20.58 13.37
CA LEU A 231 -4.74 -21.38 12.34
C LEU A 231 -5.65 -22.49 11.79
N GLU A 232 -6.48 -23.11 12.62
CA GLU A 232 -7.46 -24.12 12.19
C GLU A 232 -8.59 -23.51 11.37
N LYS A 233 -9.15 -22.37 11.81
CA LYS A 233 -10.14 -21.60 11.02
C LYS A 233 -9.58 -21.23 9.66
N LEU A 234 -8.31 -20.81 9.65
CA LEU A 234 -7.55 -20.54 8.45
C LEU A 234 -7.42 -21.78 7.55
N GLN A 235 -6.97 -22.91 8.10
CA GLN A 235 -6.80 -24.15 7.35
C GLN A 235 -8.10 -24.56 6.66
N LYS A 236 -9.24 -24.46 7.37
CA LYS A 236 -10.57 -24.73 6.83
C LYS A 236 -10.90 -23.82 5.65
N LYS A 237 -10.68 -22.50 5.76
CA LYS A 237 -10.90 -21.54 4.66
C LYS A 237 -10.08 -21.85 3.40
N LEU A 238 -8.86 -22.34 3.56
CA LEU A 238 -7.99 -22.67 2.42
C LEU A 238 -8.39 -23.97 1.72
N LEU A 239 -9.00 -24.91 2.44
CA LEU A 239 -9.47 -26.19 1.90
C LEU A 239 -10.79 -26.07 1.11
N GLY A 240 -11.56 -24.99 1.32
CA GLY A 240 -12.89 -24.78 0.73
C GLY A 240 -13.98 -25.25 1.66
#